data_AF-A0AAT9T354-F1
#
_entry.id   AF-A0AAT9T354-F1
#
_cell.length_a   1.000
_cell.length_b   1.000
_cell.length_c   1.000
_cell.angle_alpha   90.00
_cell.angle_beta   90.00
_cell.angle_gamma   90.00
#
_symmetry.space_group_name_H-M   'P 1'
#
loop_
_entity.id
_entity.type
_entity.pdbx_description
1 polymer ?
#
loop_
_entity_poly.entity_id
_entity_poly.type
_entity_poly.pdbx_seq_one_letter_code
_entity_poly.pdbx_strand_id
1 'polypeptide(L)'
;MADLQIAHVNECGNYFVIVPVESSFGTQTRVAQEAAIDRMRLAAMSARLSGTVVPVWEDGDRLVFRAPQRFHSFFRSMSLSLIRSKLNATLTCQG
;
A
#
# COMPACT_ATOMS: atom_id res chain seq x y z
N MET A 1 7.86 -17.21 -4.24
CA MET A 1 6.69 -16.34 -4.51
C MET A 1 6.30 -15.72 -3.19
N ALA A 2 6.24 -14.40 -3.11
CA ALA A 2 5.79 -13.71 -1.89
C ALA A 2 4.39 -13.15 -2.18
N ASP A 3 3.42 -13.65 -1.42
CA ASP A 3 2.04 -13.19 -1.48
C ASP A 3 1.87 -12.07 -0.45
N LEU A 4 1.56 -10.86 -0.92
CA LEU A 4 1.29 -9.71 -0.09
C LEU A 4 -0.21 -9.59 0.11
N GLN A 5 -0.68 -9.59 1.35
CA GLN A 5 -2.07 -9.24 1.63
C GLN A 5 -2.27 -7.75 1.42
N ILE A 6 -3.31 -7.38 0.69
CA ILE A 6 -3.62 -5.99 0.35
C ILE A 6 -5.06 -5.65 0.72
N ALA A 7 -5.32 -4.37 0.92
CA ALA A 7 -6.66 -3.83 1.03
C ALA A 7 -6.99 -3.04 -0.23
N HIS A 8 -7.94 -3.53 -1.02
CA HIS A 8 -8.51 -2.81 -2.15
C HIS A 8 -9.77 -2.07 -1.69
N VAL A 9 -9.72 -0.74 -1.68
CA VAL A 9 -10.81 0.11 -1.19
C VAL A 9 -11.26 1.09 -2.26
N ASN A 10 -12.55 1.39 -2.27
CA ASN A 10 -13.12 2.47 -3.06
C ASN A 10 -13.54 3.59 -2.10
N GLU A 11 -12.93 4.76 -2.23
CA GLU A 11 -13.28 5.95 -1.46
C GLU A 11 -13.75 7.05 -2.42
N CYS A 12 -15.05 7.37 -2.35
CA CYS A 12 -15.68 8.40 -3.19
C CYS A 12 -15.36 8.24 -4.70
N GLY A 13 -15.37 6.99 -5.21
CA GLY A 13 -15.06 6.69 -6.62
C GLY A 13 -13.57 6.60 -6.95
N ASN A 14 -12.67 6.81 -5.98
CA ASN A 14 -11.24 6.58 -6.13
C ASN A 14 -10.88 5.20 -5.59
N TYR A 15 -10.29 4.36 -6.45
CA TYR A 15 -9.80 3.05 -6.03
C TYR A 15 -8.37 3.16 -5.48
N PHE A 16 -8.13 2.48 -4.37
CA PHE A 16 -6.81 2.38 -3.73
C PHE A 16 -6.45 0.93 -3.51
N VAL A 17 -5.19 0.62 -3.80
CA VAL A 17 -4.56 -0.65 -3.48
C VAL A 17 -3.59 -0.36 -2.33
N ILE A 18 -4.04 -0.57 -1.11
CA ILE A 18 -3.28 -0.34 0.10
C ILE A 18 -2.42 -1.58 0.35
N VAL A 19 -1.11 -1.40 0.38
CA VAL A 19 -0.13 -2.49 0.54
C VAL A 19 0.59 -2.33 1.87
N PRO A 20 0.22 -3.08 2.92
CA PRO A 20 1.02 -3.18 4.13
C PRO A 20 2.41 -3.72 3.78
N VAL A 21 3.43 -2.96 4.12
CA VAL A 21 4.82 -3.34 4.01
C VAL A 21 5.48 -3.27 5.38
N GLU A 22 6.60 -3.96 5.55
CA GLU A 22 7.34 -3.92 6.80
C GLU A 22 7.92 -2.53 7.08
N SER A 23 8.18 -2.24 8.36
CA SER A 23 8.81 -0.99 8.80
C SER A 23 10.19 -0.77 8.17
N SER A 24 10.88 -1.85 7.79
CA SER A 24 12.12 -1.84 7.02
C SER A 24 12.01 -1.13 5.66
N PHE A 25 10.79 -1.01 5.11
CA PHE A 25 10.53 -0.20 3.90
C PHE A 25 10.74 1.30 4.17
N GLY A 26 10.31 1.76 5.36
CA GLY A 26 10.44 3.16 5.77
C GLY A 26 11.89 3.62 5.89
N THR A 27 12.81 2.71 6.21
CA THR A 27 14.25 3.01 6.34
C THR A 27 15.00 2.98 5.01
N GLN A 28 14.36 2.53 3.92
CA GLN A 28 14.95 2.52 2.59
C GLN A 28 15.14 3.93 2.03
N THR A 29 16.09 4.08 1.11
CA THR A 29 16.26 5.33 0.36
C THR A 29 15.01 5.60 -0.49
N ARG A 30 14.75 6.88 -0.78
CA ARG A 30 13.62 7.27 -1.63
C ARG A 30 13.62 6.53 -2.98
N VAL A 31 14.79 6.33 -3.58
CA VAL A 31 14.93 5.61 -4.86
C VAL A 31 14.50 4.14 -4.71
N ALA A 32 14.91 3.47 -3.63
CA ALA A 32 14.52 2.09 -3.37
C ALA A 32 13.01 1.95 -3.07
N GLN A 33 12.44 2.90 -2.33
CA GLN A 33 10.99 2.95 -2.07
C GLN A 33 10.19 3.10 -3.37
N GLU A 34 10.58 4.03 -4.25
CA GLU A 34 9.89 4.22 -5.55
C GLU A 34 10.03 2.96 -6.43
N ALA A 35 11.22 2.34 -6.50
CA ALA A 35 11.40 1.11 -7.26
C ALA A 35 10.56 -0.07 -6.72
N ALA A 36 10.37 -0.15 -5.40
CA ALA A 36 9.49 -1.12 -4.79
C ALA A 36 8.00 -0.79 -5.05
N ILE A 37 7.60 0.47 -5.02
CA ILE A 37 6.24 0.91 -5.39
C ILE A 37 5.93 0.55 -6.83
N ASP A 38 6.87 0.76 -7.76
CA ASP A 38 6.66 0.41 -9.17
C ASP A 38 6.53 -1.11 -9.37
N ARG A 39 7.27 -1.94 -8.63
CA ARG A 39 7.05 -3.39 -8.61
C ARG A 39 5.66 -3.76 -8.08
N MET A 40 5.20 -3.12 -7.00
CA MET A 40 3.84 -3.33 -6.48
C MET A 40 2.76 -2.91 -7.48
N ARG A 41 2.99 -1.81 -8.22
CA ARG A 41 2.09 -1.36 -9.30
C ARG A 41 2.01 -2.37 -10.42
N LEU A 42 3.15 -2.88 -10.89
CA LEU A 42 3.18 -3.92 -11.93
C LEU A 42 2.43 -5.17 -11.48
N ALA A 43 2.65 -5.62 -10.24
CA ALA A 43 1.93 -6.77 -9.68
C ALA A 43 0.42 -6.50 -9.53
N ALA A 44 0.01 -5.31 -9.10
CA ALA A 44 -1.40 -4.91 -9.03
C ALA A 44 -2.06 -4.92 -10.42
N MET A 45 -1.36 -4.41 -11.44
CA MET A 45 -1.83 -4.42 -12.83
C MET A 45 -2.00 -5.85 -13.35
N SER A 46 -1.03 -6.73 -13.09
CA SER A 46 -1.11 -8.16 -13.44
C SER A 46 -2.29 -8.86 -12.76
N ALA A 47 -2.61 -8.46 -11.52
CA ALA A 47 -3.77 -8.93 -10.78
C ALA A 47 -5.09 -8.23 -11.17
N ARG A 48 -5.10 -7.36 -12.19
CA ARG A 48 -6.25 -6.54 -12.64
C ARG A 48 -6.86 -5.68 -11.52
N LEU A 49 -6.04 -5.26 -10.56
CA LEU A 49 -6.44 -4.36 -9.50
C LEU A 49 -6.31 -2.93 -9.98
N SER A 50 -7.45 -2.29 -10.22
CA SER A 50 -7.51 -0.87 -10.58
C SER A 50 -7.36 0.00 -9.35
N GLY A 51 -6.47 0.98 -9.38
CA GLY A 51 -6.38 1.99 -8.32
C GLY A 51 -4.98 2.56 -8.12
N THR A 52 -4.88 3.49 -7.16
CA THR A 52 -3.59 4.02 -6.72
C THR A 52 -2.97 3.07 -5.72
N VAL A 53 -1.78 2.54 -6.03
CA VAL A 53 -0.99 1.75 -5.09
C VAL A 53 -0.40 2.66 -4.02
N VAL A 54 -0.69 2.35 -2.75
CA VAL A 54 -0.25 3.10 -1.58
C VAL A 54 0.38 2.13 -0.59
N PRO A 55 1.72 2.08 -0.48
CA PRO A 55 2.34 1.31 0.58
C PRO A 55 2.14 2.02 1.92
N VAL A 56 1.91 1.22 2.95
CA VAL A 56 1.68 1.65 4.32
C VAL A 56 2.52 0.80 5.27
N TRP A 57 3.12 1.42 6.28
CA TRP A 57 3.96 0.72 7.25
C TRP A 57 3.87 1.39 8.61
N GLU A 58 4.34 0.69 9.64
CA GLU A 58 4.47 1.24 10.99
C GLU A 58 5.85 1.86 11.18
N ASP A 59 5.86 3.05 11.80
CA ASP A 59 7.04 3.72 12.33
C ASP A 59 6.79 4.00 13.81
N GLY A 60 7.19 3.06 14.67
CA GLY A 60 6.75 3.00 16.06
C GLY A 60 5.22 2.79 16.14
N ASP A 61 4.53 3.64 16.91
CA ASP A 61 3.07 3.64 17.04
C ASP A 61 2.34 4.40 15.91
N ARG A 62 3.07 4.90 14.91
CA ARG A 62 2.49 5.74 13.85
C ARG A 62 2.38 4.98 12.54
N LEU A 63 1.22 5.11 11.89
CA LEU A 63 1.04 4.71 10.50
C LEU A 63 1.71 5.73 9.56
N VAL A 64 2.61 5.24 8.73
CA VAL A 64 3.27 6.01 7.67
C VAL A 64 2.86 5.43 6.33
N PHE A 65 2.77 6.29 5.31
CA PHE A 65 2.28 5.91 4.00
C PHE A 65 2.87 6.76 2.87
N ARG A 66 2.90 6.21 1.65
CA ARG A 66 3.20 6.95 0.41
C ARG A 66 1.97 7.02 -0.47
N ALA A 67 1.20 8.08 -0.31
CA ALA A 67 0.01 8.36 -1.12
C ALA A 67 0.15 9.71 -1.86
N PRO A 68 -0.58 9.91 -2.97
CA PRO A 68 -0.74 11.24 -3.57
C PRO A 68 -1.26 12.26 -2.54
N GLN A 69 -0.75 13.49 -2.59
CA GLN A 69 -1.01 14.52 -1.57
C GLN A 69 -2.49 14.77 -1.31
N ARG A 70 -3.32 14.72 -2.36
CA ARG A 70 -4.78 14.91 -2.27
C ARG A 70 -5.49 13.91 -1.35
N PHE A 71 -4.88 12.76 -1.05
CA PHE A 71 -5.47 11.71 -0.23
C PHE A 71 -4.83 11.59 1.16
N HIS A 72 -3.90 12.49 1.52
CA HIS A 72 -3.22 12.42 2.80
C HIS A 72 -4.19 12.49 3.99
N SER A 73 -5.26 13.29 3.91
CA SER A 73 -6.25 13.39 4.98
C SER A 73 -6.97 12.06 5.26
N PHE A 74 -7.27 11.29 4.21
CA PHE A 74 -7.90 9.97 4.30
C PHE A 74 -6.96 8.95 4.96
N PHE A 75 -5.71 8.87 4.51
CA PHE A 75 -4.75 7.93 5.10
C PHE A 75 -4.32 8.31 6.51
N ARG A 76 -4.39 9.60 6.88
CA ARG A 76 -4.13 10.06 8.26
C ARG A 76 -5.22 9.66 9.25
N SER A 77 -6.45 9.44 8.82
CA SER A 77 -7.52 8.95 9.72
C SER A 77 -7.52 7.43 9.87
N MET A 78 -6.68 6.71 9.12
CA MET A 78 -6.53 5.26 9.23
C MET A 78 -5.48 4.84 10.26
N SER A 79 -5.66 3.65 10.82
CA SER A 79 -4.66 2.94 11.63
C SER A 79 -4.26 1.64 10.94
N LEU A 80 -3.07 1.09 11.26
CA LEU A 80 -2.65 -0.19 10.68
C LEU A 80 -3.65 -1.31 11.04
N SER A 81 -4.21 -1.31 12.25
CA SER A 81 -5.25 -2.25 12.67
C SER A 81 -6.50 -2.17 11.80
N LEU A 82 -6.93 -0.97 11.39
CA LEU A 82 -8.04 -0.79 10.47
C LEU A 82 -7.70 -1.29 9.07
N ILE A 83 -6.48 -1.04 8.58
CA ILE A 83 -6.04 -1.55 7.27
C ILE A 83 -6.01 -3.08 7.30
N ARG A 84 -5.49 -3.68 8.38
CA ARG A 84 -5.44 -5.13 8.57
C ARG A 84 -6.82 -5.77 8.59
N SER A 85 -7.84 -5.10 9.15
CA SER A 85 -9.22 -5.60 9.11
C SER A 85 -9.91 -5.41 7.75
N LYS A 86 -9.32 -4.60 6.85
CA LYS A 86 -9.81 -4.34 5.49
C LYS A 86 -9.05 -5.13 4.42
N LEU A 87 -8.10 -5.98 4.79
CA LEU A 87 -7.40 -6.86 3.86
C LEU A 87 -8.41 -7.80 3.20
N ASN A 88 -8.54 -7.67 1.89
CA ASN A 88 -9.58 -8.33 1.11
C ASN A 88 -9.06 -8.93 -0.20
N ALA A 89 -7.77 -8.77 -0.50
CA ALA A 89 -7.15 -9.33 -1.68
C ALA A 89 -5.69 -9.75 -1.40
N THR A 90 -5.16 -10.61 -2.26
CA THR A 90 -3.77 -11.08 -2.21
C THR A 90 -3.08 -10.71 -3.50
N LEU A 91 -1.88 -10.16 -3.38
CA LEU A 91 -1.08 -9.65 -4.48
C LEU A 91 0.20 -10.48 -4.57
N THR A 92 0.29 -11.30 -5.61
CA THR A 92 1.47 -12.14 -5.87
C THR A 92 2.49 -11.32 -6.66
N CYS A 93 3.58 -10.93 -6.02
CA CYS A 93 4.70 -10.32 -6.73
C CYS A 93 5.48 -11.42 -7.45
N GLN A 94 5.48 -11.40 -8.79
CA GLN A 94 6.42 -12.19 -9.58
C GLN A 94 7.78 -11.50 -9.49
N GLY A 95 8.75 -12.20 -8.91
CA GLY A 95 10.13 -11.72 -8.71
C GLY A 95 10.94 -11.80 -9.99
#